data_AF-A0A1J3JL68-F1
#
_entry.id   AF-A0A1J3JL68-F1
#
_cell.length_a   1.000
_cell.length_b   1.000
_cell.length_c   1.000
_cell.angle_alpha   90.00
_cell.angle_beta   90.00
_cell.angle_gamma   90.00
#
_symmetry.space_group_name_H-M   'P 1'
#
loop_
_entity.id
_entity.type
_entity.pdbx_description
1 polymer ?
#
loop_
_entity_poly.entity_id
_entity_poly.type
_entity_poly.pdbx_seq_one_letter_code
_entity_poly.pdbx_strand_id
1 'polypeptide(L)'
;QDAQRLFHVLPNKDIIAFAGLIRGCVRAGFNSLAFDLFRELTKLGFDADQFIVSSILKVCSSLASLGWGKQIHGMCVKKGYESET
;
A
#
# COMPACT_ATOMS: atom_id res chain seq x y z
N GLN A 1 -17.44 5.10 -7.30
CA GLN A 1 -16.43 6.18 -7.43
C GLN A 1 -16.12 6.81 -6.05
N ASP A 2 -16.13 6.02 -4.97
CA ASP A 2 -16.39 6.57 -3.63
C ASP A 2 -15.18 6.54 -2.70
N ALA A 3 -14.22 5.66 -2.95
CA ALA A 3 -13.06 5.47 -2.09
C ALA A 3 -12.09 6.67 -2.08
N GLN A 4 -11.91 7.38 -3.21
CA GLN A 4 -11.10 8.62 -3.25
C GLN A 4 -11.75 9.79 -2.52
N ARG A 5 -13.09 9.89 -2.51
CA ARG A 5 -13.80 10.98 -1.81
C ARG A 5 -13.82 10.76 -0.31
N LEU A 6 -14.07 9.52 0.13
CA LEU A 6 -13.98 9.14 1.54
C LEU A 6 -12.60 9.45 2.13
N PHE A 7 -11.55 9.30 1.31
CA PHE A 7 -10.18 9.62 1.72
C PHE A 7 -9.95 11.09 2.07
N HIS A 8 -10.55 12.03 1.33
CA HIS A 8 -10.41 13.47 1.62
C HIS A 8 -11.24 13.94 2.82
N VAL A 9 -12.22 13.15 3.25
CA VAL A 9 -13.17 13.52 4.32
C VAL A 9 -12.75 12.96 5.68
N LEU A 10 -11.80 12.02 5.75
CA LEU A 10 -11.36 11.42 7.01
C LEU A 10 -10.63 12.46 7.89
N PRO A 11 -11.25 12.91 9.01
CA PRO A 11 -10.72 14.02 9.81
C PRO A 11 -9.50 13.60 10.65
N ASN A 12 -9.32 12.29 10.87
CA ASN A 12 -8.13 11.70 11.48
C ASN A 12 -7.53 10.71 10.49
N LYS A 13 -6.34 11.04 9.98
CA LYS A 13 -5.51 10.13 9.18
C LYS A 13 -4.96 9.02 10.08
N ASP A 14 -5.85 8.12 10.50
CA ASP A 14 -5.51 6.97 11.32
C ASP A 14 -4.94 5.86 10.42
N ILE A 15 -3.80 5.30 10.84
CA ILE A 15 -3.13 4.18 10.20
C ILE A 15 -4.09 3.00 9.97
N ILE A 16 -5.05 2.79 10.88
CA ILE A 16 -6.06 1.72 10.78
C ILE A 16 -7.00 1.99 9.60
N ALA A 17 -7.41 3.24 9.38
CA ALA A 17 -8.30 3.62 8.28
C ALA A 17 -7.60 3.46 6.93
N PHE A 18 -6.34 3.89 6.83
CA PHE A 18 -5.53 3.67 5.62
C PHE A 18 -5.34 2.19 5.32
N ALA A 19 -4.98 1.38 6.33
CA ALA A 19 -4.81 -0.05 6.18
C ALA A 19 -6.10 -0.72 5.69
N GLY A 20 -7.24 -0.35 6.26
CA GLY A 20 -8.57 -0.82 5.84
C GLY A 20 -8.89 -0.45 4.38
N LEU A 21 -8.65 0.82 4.00
CA LEU A 21 -8.89 1.29 2.63
C LEU A 21 -7.99 0.59 1.62
N ILE A 22 -6.70 0.43 1.91
CA ILE A 22 -5.76 -0.27 1.03
C ILE A 22 -6.20 -1.72 0.83
N ARG A 23 -6.52 -2.43 1.92
CA ARG A 23 -7.01 -3.82 1.88
C ARG A 23 -8.29 -3.94 1.04
N GLY A 24 -9.22 -3.01 1.21
CA GLY A 24 -10.46 -2.93 0.44
C GLY A 24 -10.19 -2.71 -1.05
N CYS A 25 -9.31 -1.77 -1.40
CA CYS A 25 -8.94 -1.47 -2.77
C CYS A 25 -8.26 -2.66 -3.46
N VAL A 26 -7.30 -3.32 -2.80
CA VAL A 26 -6.65 -4.54 -3.31
C VAL A 26 -7.68 -5.63 -3.59
N ARG A 27 -8.59 -5.90 -2.65
CA ARG A 27 -9.62 -6.95 -2.82
C ARG A 27 -10.59 -6.64 -3.96
N ALA A 28 -10.92 -5.37 -4.16
CA ALA A 28 -11.79 -4.91 -5.24
C ALA A 28 -11.07 -4.74 -6.59
N GLY A 29 -9.75 -4.99 -6.66
CA GLY A 29 -8.95 -4.83 -7.88
C GLY A 29 -8.63 -3.38 -8.24
N PHE A 30 -8.91 -2.42 -7.35
CA PHE A 30 -8.56 -1.00 -7.51
C PHE A 30 -7.07 -0.77 -7.20
N ASN A 31 -6.21 -1.42 -7.96
CA ASN A 31 -4.77 -1.51 -7.77
C ASN A 31 -4.10 -0.13 -7.72
N SER A 32 -4.42 0.76 -8.65
CA SER A 32 -3.85 2.13 -8.69
C SER A 32 -4.23 2.94 -7.44
N LEU A 33 -5.48 2.81 -6.96
CA LEU A 33 -5.93 3.52 -5.76
C LEU A 33 -5.28 2.93 -4.50
N ALA A 34 -5.19 1.60 -4.40
CA ALA A 34 -4.47 0.94 -3.32
C ALA A 34 -3.01 1.43 -3.23
N PHE A 35 -2.38 1.61 -4.39
CA PHE A 35 -1.02 2.13 -4.50
C PHE A 35 -0.91 3.59 -4.05
N ASP A 36 -1.80 4.47 -4.49
CA ASP A 36 -1.79 5.89 -4.08
C ASP A 36 -1.97 6.04 -2.56
N LEU A 37 -2.87 5.23 -1.97
CA LEU A 37 -3.09 5.19 -0.52
C LEU A 37 -1.85 4.70 0.24
N PHE A 38 -1.17 3.67 -0.27
CA PHE A 38 0.10 3.18 0.31
C PHE A 38 1.21 4.25 0.24
N ARG A 39 1.27 5.02 -0.85
CA ARG A 39 2.24 6.12 -0.98
C ARG A 39 1.96 7.24 0.02
N GLU A 40 0.70 7.57 0.24
CA GLU A 40 0.32 8.53 1.29
C GLU A 40 0.67 8.00 2.69
N LEU A 41 0.36 6.73 3.00
CA LEU A 41 0.69 6.10 4.29
C LEU A 41 2.20 6.17 4.59
N THR A 42 3.04 5.83 3.60
CA THR A 42 4.51 5.88 3.73
C THR A 42 5.05 7.31 3.84
N LYS A 43 4.48 8.28 3.11
CA LYS A 43 4.82 9.71 3.24
C LYS A 43 4.50 10.28 4.62
N LEU A 44 3.44 9.79 5.26
CA LEU A 44 3.07 10.16 6.62
C LEU A 44 3.95 9.50 7.70
N GLY A 45 4.89 8.64 7.29
CA GLY A 45 5.79 7.93 8.20
C GLY A 45 5.14 6.76 8.93
N PHE A 46 3.92 6.38 8.55
CA PHE A 46 3.23 5.24 9.13
C PHE A 46 3.81 3.92 8.62
N ASP A 47 3.75 2.91 9.49
CA ASP A 47 4.23 1.58 9.14
C ASP A 47 3.17 0.78 8.37
N ALA A 48 3.55 0.20 7.25
CA ALA A 48 2.67 -0.69 6.50
C ALA A 48 2.86 -2.11 7.02
N ASP A 49 1.78 -2.79 7.37
CA ASP A 49 1.86 -4.18 7.78
C ASP A 49 2.24 -5.10 6.59
N GLN A 50 2.77 -6.28 6.91
CA GLN A 50 3.28 -7.25 5.92
C GLN A 50 2.22 -7.63 4.85
N PHE A 51 0.93 -7.67 5.19
CA PHE A 51 -0.14 -7.91 4.23
C PHE A 51 -0.23 -6.79 3.19
N ILE A 52 -0.17 -5.54 3.63
CA ILE A 52 -0.22 -4.38 2.73
C ILE A 52 1.00 -4.41 1.81
N VAL A 53 2.20 -4.61 2.36
CA VAL A 53 3.44 -4.62 1.58
C VAL A 53 3.43 -5.72 0.51
N SER A 54 3.05 -6.95 0.87
CA SER A 54 2.94 -8.08 -0.07
C SER A 54 1.85 -7.87 -1.13
N SER A 55 0.73 -7.26 -0.75
CA SER A 55 -0.36 -6.93 -1.69
C SER A 55 0.07 -5.87 -2.69
N ILE A 56 0.77 -4.83 -2.24
CA ILE A 56 1.26 -3.77 -3.12
C ILE A 56 2.39 -4.28 -4.03
N LEU A 57 3.24 -5.20 -3.57
CA LEU A 57 4.20 -5.89 -4.45
C LEU A 57 3.51 -6.63 -5.60
N LYS A 58 2.42 -7.35 -5.33
CA LYS A 58 1.61 -8.00 -6.38
C LYS A 58 1.00 -7.00 -7.35
N VAL A 59 0.55 -5.86 -6.84
CA VAL A 59 0.06 -4.73 -7.66
C VAL A 59 1.18 -4.16 -8.55
N CYS A 60 2.39 -3.98 -8.03
CA CYS A 60 3.53 -3.50 -8.82
C CYS A 60 3.87 -4.47 -9.98
N SER A 61 3.77 -5.78 -9.73
CA SER A 61 3.96 -6.81 -10.76
C SER A 61 2.86 -6.77 -11.82
N SER A 62 1.58 -6.54 -11.43
CA SER A 62 0.46 -6.46 -12.38
C SER A 62 0.45 -5.16 -13.19
N LEU A 63 0.97 -4.06 -12.62
CA LEU A 63 1.16 -2.78 -13.31
C LEU A 63 2.44 -2.72 -14.16
N ALA A 64 3.20 -3.82 -14.28
CA ALA A 64 4.49 -3.91 -14.98
C ALA A 64 5.51 -2.84 -14.55
N SER A 65 5.41 -2.34 -13.31
CA SER A 65 6.17 -1.17 -12.88
C SER A 65 7.45 -1.54 -12.15
N LEU A 66 8.48 -1.86 -12.94
CA LEU A 66 9.78 -2.36 -12.46
C LEU A 66 10.47 -1.43 -11.44
N GLY A 67 10.39 -0.11 -11.63
CA GLY A 67 11.01 0.87 -10.73
C GLY A 67 10.38 0.92 -9.34
N TRP A 68 9.08 0.63 -9.25
CA TRP A 68 8.35 0.62 -7.97
C TRP A 68 8.49 -0.71 -7.25
N GLY A 69 8.55 -1.83 -7.99
CA GLY A 69 8.90 -3.13 -7.43
C GLY A 69 10.23 -3.09 -6.67
N LYS A 70 11.26 -2.41 -7.23
CA LYS A 70 12.56 -2.23 -6.58
C LYS A 70 12.51 -1.41 -5.29
N GLN A 71 11.73 -0.33 -5.25
CA GLN A 71 11.60 0.51 -4.05
C GLN A 71 10.93 -0.24 -2.90
N ILE A 72 9.84 -0.98 -3.17
CA ILE A 72 9.17 -1.75 -2.14
C ILE A 72 10.01 -2.94 -1.70
N HIS A 73 10.69 -3.62 -2.64
CA HIS A 73 11.64 -4.67 -2.29
C HIS A 73 12.74 -4.16 -1.35
N GLY A 74 13.33 -2.99 -1.63
CA GLY A 74 14.31 -2.37 -0.73
C GLY A 74 13.75 -2.02 0.65
N MET A 75 12.47 -1.61 0.73
CA MET A 75 11.79 -1.38 2.00
C MET A 75 11.61 -2.68 2.80
N CYS A 76 11.25 -3.79 2.14
CA CYS A 76 11.15 -5.09 2.78
C CYS A 76 12.48 -5.55 3.38
N VAL A 77 13.55 -5.47 2.59
CA VAL A 77 14.91 -5.84 3.04
C VAL A 77 15.34 -4.97 4.22
N LYS A 78 15.15 -3.65 4.15
CA LYS A 78 15.49 -2.74 5.26
C LYS A 78 14.74 -3.04 6.56
N LYS A 79 13.52 -3.60 6.46
CA LYS A 79 12.69 -3.95 7.62
C LYS A 79 12.85 -5.39 8.08
N GLY A 80 13.70 -6.19 7.43
CA GLY A 80 13.88 -7.59 7.77
C GLY A 80 12.66 -8.46 7.41
N TYR A 81 11.82 -8.03 6.45
CA TYR A 81 10.75 -8.85 5.89
C TYR A 81 11.27 -9.83 4.83
N GLU A 82 12.53 -10.25 4.96
CA GLU A 82 13.11 -11.26 4.09
C GLU A 82 12.32 -12.55 4.28
N SER A 83 11.83 -13.09 3.16
CA SER A 83 11.22 -14.41 3.14
C SER A 83 12.31 -15.38 3.57
N GLU A 84 12.17 -15.98 4.75
CA GLU A 84 12.87 -17.20 5.08
C GLU A 84 12.43 -18.23 4.02
N THR A 85 13.32 -18.51 3.07
CA THR A 85 13.15 -19.53 2.03
C THR A 85 13.22 -20.92 2.61
#